data_AF-A0A962FE68-F1
#
_entry.id   AF-A0A962FE68-F1
#
_cell.length_a   1.000
_cell.length_b   1.000
_cell.length_c   1.000
_cell.angle_alpha   90.00
_cell.angle_beta   90.00
_cell.angle_gamma   90.00
#
_symmetry.space_group_name_H-M   'P 1'
#
loop_
_entity.id
_entity.type
_entity.pdbx_description
1 polymer ?
#
loop_
_entity_poly.entity_id
_entity_poly.type
_entity_poly.pdbx_seq_one_letter_code
_entity_poly.pdbx_strand_id
1 'polypeptide(L)'
;MRFLSGAVGAFGLVAAVAAYRLGDDFMYLVAGAAFLCALTTAASTRISAFMKIFVAIFSTETIVFGLAVVAVRAGFWHARLKDFSPPDSLPLTVAMFSILVYVVSRLSVMREPLRIADLYFTQGDRGVARIWPFGSYGGLERRIAVAMIVTLVLINQAQVGITVRLSFFNRDWFNAIQAKDAATFWKLLFSVFVPWAFVYIASAIIEFVMQSMLVIRWRRWLTDFYVSHWLGGHAHYRMSLAGGAADNPDQRIAEDV
;
A
#
# COMPACT_ATOMS: atom_id res chain seq x y z
N MET A 1 -8.43 13.36 0.34
CA MET A 1 -7.95 13.68 1.71
C MET A 1 -9.02 14.26 2.62
N ARG A 2 -9.66 15.41 2.33
CA ARG A 2 -10.70 15.97 3.22
C ARG A 2 -11.88 15.01 3.46
N PHE A 3 -12.45 14.47 2.38
CA PHE A 3 -13.50 13.46 2.46
C PHE A 3 -13.05 12.21 3.23
N LEU A 4 -11.85 11.70 2.92
CA LEU A 4 -11.29 10.52 3.59
C LEU A 4 -11.07 10.74 5.09
N SER A 5 -10.53 11.89 5.49
CA SER A 5 -10.39 12.27 6.90
C SER A 5 -11.73 12.30 7.61
N GLY A 6 -12.77 12.87 6.98
CA GLY A 6 -14.13 12.82 7.51
C GLY A 6 -14.67 11.39 7.66
N ALA A 7 -14.41 10.52 6.68
CA ALA A 7 -14.80 9.10 6.74
C ALA A 7 -14.08 8.34 7.87
N VAL A 8 -12.76 8.55 8.04
CA VAL A 8 -11.99 7.96 9.16
C VAL A 8 -12.49 8.49 10.50
N GLY A 9 -12.81 9.79 10.60
CA GLY A 9 -13.38 10.38 11.81
C GLY A 9 -14.77 9.82 12.15
N ALA A 10 -15.61 9.63 11.13
CA ALA A 10 -16.91 8.97 11.29
C ALA A 10 -16.75 7.51 11.75
N PHE A 11 -15.77 6.78 11.21
CA PHE A 11 -15.42 5.45 11.71
C PHE A 11 -14.94 5.50 13.18
N GLY A 12 -14.11 6.48 13.56
CA GLY A 12 -13.70 6.67 14.96
C GLY A 12 -14.89 6.83 15.92
N LEU A 13 -15.94 7.55 15.49
CA LEU A 13 -17.19 7.64 16.26
C LEU A 13 -17.91 6.29 16.36
N VAL A 14 -18.01 5.54 15.25
CA VAL A 14 -18.60 4.19 15.26
C VAL A 14 -17.84 3.26 16.21
N ALA A 15 -16.50 3.28 16.17
CA ALA A 15 -15.66 2.50 17.07
C ALA A 15 -15.85 2.91 18.54
N ALA A 16 -15.98 4.21 18.85
CA ALA A 16 -16.24 4.69 20.20
C ALA A 16 -17.62 4.25 20.72
N VAL A 17 -18.66 4.32 19.88
CA VAL A 17 -20.01 3.84 20.23
C VAL A 17 -20.01 2.32 20.43
N ALA A 18 -19.30 1.58 19.57
CA ALA A 18 -19.13 0.15 19.72
C ALA A 18 -18.40 -0.19 21.04
N ALA A 19 -17.33 0.53 21.38
CA ALA A 19 -16.60 0.39 22.63
C ALA A 19 -17.52 0.56 23.85
N TYR A 20 -18.34 1.61 23.85
CA TYR A 20 -19.30 1.88 24.92
C TYR A 20 -20.37 0.79 25.05
N ARG A 21 -20.94 0.33 23.94
CA ARG A 21 -22.00 -0.69 23.95
C ARG A 21 -21.49 -2.09 24.33
N LEU A 22 -20.28 -2.43 23.91
CA LEU A 22 -19.69 -3.74 24.12
C LEU A 22 -18.87 -3.82 25.41
N GLY A 23 -18.58 -2.68 26.07
CA GLY A 23 -17.73 -2.62 27.25
C GLY A 23 -16.28 -3.01 26.97
N ASP A 24 -15.79 -2.70 25.76
CA ASP A 24 -14.49 -3.18 25.27
C ASP A 24 -13.44 -2.06 25.29
N ASP A 25 -12.53 -2.13 26.27
CA ASP A 25 -11.45 -1.16 26.46
C ASP A 25 -10.54 -1.05 25.24
N PHE A 26 -10.33 -2.14 24.51
CA PHE A 26 -9.49 -2.13 23.32
C PHE A 26 -10.13 -1.32 22.18
N MET A 27 -11.45 -1.34 22.06
CA MET A 27 -12.15 -0.55 21.05
C MET A 27 -12.06 0.96 21.31
N TYR A 28 -11.89 1.40 22.56
CA TYR A 28 -11.57 2.81 22.84
C TYR A 28 -10.18 3.20 22.31
N LEU A 29 -9.19 2.30 22.38
CA LEU A 29 -7.87 2.53 21.78
C LEU A 29 -7.96 2.63 20.26
N VAL A 30 -8.72 1.74 19.63
CA VAL A 30 -8.96 1.78 18.17
C VAL A 30 -9.64 3.08 17.77
N ALA A 31 -10.65 3.52 18.52
CA ALA A 31 -11.33 4.79 18.28
C ALA A 31 -10.37 5.99 18.42
N GLY A 32 -9.57 6.04 19.49
CA GLY A 32 -8.56 7.08 19.70
C GLY A 32 -7.54 7.14 18.57
N ALA A 33 -7.01 5.98 18.16
CA ALA A 33 -6.09 5.89 17.03
C ALA A 33 -6.74 6.31 15.70
N ALA A 34 -8.02 5.95 15.47
CA ALA A 34 -8.77 6.39 14.31
C ALA A 34 -8.98 7.91 14.29
N PHE A 35 -9.25 8.55 15.42
CA PHE A 35 -9.34 10.02 15.49
C PHE A 35 -7.99 10.69 15.19
N LEU A 36 -6.89 10.19 15.77
CA LEU A 36 -5.55 10.68 15.45
C LEU A 36 -5.20 10.46 13.97
N CYS A 37 -5.58 9.31 13.40
CA CYS A 37 -5.46 9.04 11.98
C CYS A 37 -6.28 10.05 11.15
N ALA A 38 -7.53 10.33 11.51
CA ALA A 38 -8.36 11.32 10.83
C ALA A 38 -7.71 12.72 10.82
N LEU A 39 -7.12 13.13 11.95
CA LEU A 39 -6.40 14.41 12.07
C LEU A 39 -5.15 14.45 11.20
N THR A 40 -4.31 13.41 11.24
CA THR A 40 -3.11 13.34 10.40
C THR A 40 -3.45 13.29 8.91
N THR A 41 -4.54 12.61 8.54
CA THR A 41 -5.08 12.55 7.18
C THR A 41 -5.62 13.89 6.71
N ALA A 42 -6.25 14.69 7.57
CA ALA A 42 -6.58 16.09 7.23
C ALA A 42 -5.32 16.94 7.00
N ALA A 43 -4.35 16.82 7.91
CA ALA A 43 -3.10 17.58 7.86
C ALA A 43 -2.22 17.21 6.65
N SER A 44 -2.34 15.98 6.15
CA SER A 44 -1.62 15.48 4.96
C SER A 44 -1.98 16.19 3.64
N THR A 45 -3.00 17.05 3.61
CA THR A 45 -3.31 17.84 2.40
C THR A 45 -2.13 18.64 1.86
N ARG A 46 -1.18 19.01 2.74
CA ARG A 46 0.01 19.82 2.42
C ARG A 46 1.30 19.04 2.21
N ILE A 47 1.28 17.70 2.28
CA ILE A 47 2.50 16.89 2.08
C ILE A 47 2.67 16.47 0.61
N SER A 48 3.78 15.80 0.33
CA SER A 48 4.13 15.23 -0.98
C SER A 48 2.99 14.39 -1.58
N ALA A 49 2.87 14.44 -2.91
CA ALA A 49 1.89 13.65 -3.68
C ALA A 49 2.11 12.15 -3.49
N PHE A 50 3.37 11.71 -3.47
CA PHE A 50 3.74 10.32 -3.22
C PHE A 50 3.29 9.85 -1.82
N MET A 51 3.59 10.63 -0.76
CA MET A 51 3.19 10.28 0.61
C MET A 51 1.68 10.27 0.82
N LYS A 52 0.93 11.13 0.10
CA LYS A 52 -0.54 11.11 0.15
C LYS A 52 -1.13 9.78 -0.29
N ILE A 53 -0.47 9.04 -1.18
CA ILE A 53 -0.94 7.72 -1.64
C ILE A 53 -0.93 6.75 -0.45
N PHE A 54 0.18 6.66 0.28
CA PHE A 54 0.29 5.79 1.47
C PHE A 54 -0.67 6.20 2.58
N VAL A 55 -0.77 7.49 2.89
CA VAL A 55 -1.75 7.97 3.89
C VAL A 55 -3.16 7.60 3.48
N ALA A 56 -3.52 7.74 2.20
CA ALA A 56 -4.84 7.38 1.71
C ALA A 56 -5.13 5.88 1.82
N ILE A 57 -4.16 5.04 1.49
CA ILE A 57 -4.24 3.58 1.60
C ILE A 57 -4.45 3.18 3.06
N PHE A 58 -3.52 3.54 3.95
CA PHE A 58 -3.60 3.15 5.36
C PHE A 58 -4.85 3.73 6.05
N SER A 59 -5.24 4.97 5.75
CA SER A 59 -6.50 5.53 6.26
C SER A 59 -7.74 4.73 5.81
N THR A 60 -7.75 4.28 4.56
CA THR A 60 -8.85 3.47 4.03
C THR A 60 -8.87 2.09 4.70
N GLU A 61 -7.70 1.47 4.86
CA GLU A 61 -7.54 0.20 5.55
C GLU A 61 -7.96 0.27 7.03
N THR A 62 -7.66 1.38 7.74
CA THR A 62 -8.15 1.60 9.11
C THR A 62 -9.67 1.49 9.18
N ILE A 63 -10.38 2.05 8.19
CA ILE A 63 -11.84 1.94 8.12
C ILE A 63 -12.25 0.50 7.81
N VAL A 64 -11.68 -0.11 6.77
CA VAL A 64 -12.09 -1.46 6.32
C VAL A 64 -11.86 -2.50 7.41
N PHE A 65 -10.65 -2.57 7.95
CA PHE A 65 -10.32 -3.52 9.00
C PHE A 65 -10.97 -3.17 10.33
N GLY A 66 -11.10 -1.89 10.64
CA GLY A 66 -11.80 -1.43 11.83
C GLY A 66 -13.27 -1.84 11.84
N LEU A 67 -13.98 -1.66 10.73
CA LEU A 67 -15.35 -2.14 10.56
C LEU A 67 -15.44 -3.66 10.63
N ALA A 68 -14.47 -4.38 10.07
CA ALA A 68 -14.41 -5.84 10.18
C ALA A 68 -14.30 -6.29 11.65
N VAL A 69 -13.42 -5.69 12.44
CA VAL A 69 -13.28 -6.04 13.87
C VAL A 69 -14.54 -5.63 14.65
N VAL A 70 -15.14 -4.47 14.39
CA VAL A 70 -16.43 -4.08 14.99
C VAL A 70 -17.52 -5.11 14.67
N ALA A 71 -17.59 -5.59 13.42
CA ALA A 71 -18.55 -6.61 13.01
C ALA A 71 -18.32 -7.97 13.71
N VAL A 72 -17.05 -8.37 13.91
CA VAL A 72 -16.68 -9.54 14.71
C VAL A 72 -17.16 -9.40 16.14
N ARG A 73 -16.88 -8.27 16.79
CA ARG A 73 -17.25 -8.02 18.19
C ARG A 73 -18.76 -7.90 18.40
N ALA A 74 -19.46 -7.34 17.42
CA ALA A 74 -20.93 -7.23 17.44
C ALA A 74 -21.65 -8.53 17.06
N GLY A 75 -20.92 -9.60 16.72
CA GLY A 75 -21.51 -10.91 16.36
C GLY A 75 -22.11 -10.97 14.95
N PHE A 76 -21.86 -9.97 14.10
CA PHE A 76 -22.32 -9.93 12.70
C PHE A 76 -21.35 -10.62 11.72
N TRP A 77 -20.27 -11.23 12.21
CA TRP A 77 -19.30 -11.93 11.37
C TRP A 77 -19.85 -13.24 10.83
N HIS A 78 -19.63 -13.49 9.55
CA HIS A 78 -20.21 -14.65 8.87
C HIS A 78 -19.63 -15.97 9.41
N ALA A 79 -20.49 -16.95 9.69
CA ALA A 79 -20.10 -18.21 10.35
C ALA A 79 -19.00 -18.99 9.60
N ARG A 80 -18.95 -18.93 8.26
CA ARG A 80 -17.91 -19.60 7.45
C ARG A 80 -16.52 -18.95 7.56
N LEU A 81 -16.46 -17.70 8.03
CA LEU A 81 -15.22 -16.93 8.16
C LEU A 81 -14.76 -16.82 9.61
N LYS A 82 -15.35 -17.58 10.54
CA LYS A 82 -15.04 -17.49 11.97
C LYS A 82 -13.55 -17.75 12.27
N ASP A 83 -12.94 -18.67 11.54
CA ASP A 83 -11.51 -18.96 11.67
C ASP A 83 -10.61 -17.94 10.96
N PHE A 84 -11.18 -17.09 10.10
CA PHE A 84 -10.48 -16.06 9.32
C PHE A 84 -10.72 -14.65 9.85
N SER A 85 -11.05 -14.50 11.14
CA SER A 85 -11.20 -13.17 11.74
C SER A 85 -9.87 -12.42 11.72
N PRO A 86 -9.85 -11.15 11.31
CA PRO A 86 -8.64 -10.34 11.38
C PRO A 86 -8.17 -10.21 12.83
N PRO A 87 -6.84 -10.13 13.08
CA PRO A 87 -6.32 -9.86 14.41
C PRO A 87 -6.87 -8.57 14.99
N ASP A 88 -7.16 -8.55 16.30
CA ASP A 88 -7.72 -7.37 16.97
C ASP A 88 -6.79 -6.14 16.84
N SER A 89 -5.47 -6.34 16.88
CA SER A 89 -4.49 -5.26 16.75
C SER A 89 -4.42 -4.63 15.37
N LEU A 90 -4.98 -5.27 14.33
CA LEU A 90 -4.76 -4.88 12.94
C LEU A 90 -5.25 -3.46 12.61
N PRO A 91 -6.48 -3.03 12.98
CA PRO A 91 -6.94 -1.66 12.71
C PRO A 91 -6.08 -0.60 13.40
N LEU A 92 -5.62 -0.91 14.62
CA LEU A 92 -4.73 -0.04 15.39
C LEU A 92 -3.37 0.09 14.69
N THR A 93 -2.76 -1.03 14.28
CA THR A 93 -1.48 -1.05 13.58
C THR A 93 -1.52 -0.23 12.29
N VAL A 94 -2.56 -0.42 11.48
CA VAL A 94 -2.73 0.32 10.21
C VAL A 94 -2.93 1.82 10.47
N ALA A 95 -3.71 2.19 11.48
CA ALA A 95 -3.89 3.59 11.86
C ALA A 95 -2.55 4.21 12.30
N MET A 96 -1.75 3.48 13.07
CA MET A 96 -0.42 3.90 13.48
C MET A 96 0.53 4.07 12.28
N PHE A 97 0.49 3.19 11.28
CA PHE A 97 1.27 3.35 10.05
C PHE A 97 0.88 4.63 9.30
N SER A 98 -0.41 4.96 9.20
CA SER A 98 -0.85 6.22 8.60
C SER A 98 -0.29 7.44 9.33
N ILE A 99 -0.32 7.42 10.67
CA ILE A 99 0.24 8.47 11.53
C ILE A 99 1.76 8.56 11.32
N LEU A 100 2.45 7.42 11.31
CA LEU A 100 3.90 7.33 11.12
C LEU A 100 4.31 7.92 9.76
N VAL A 101 3.62 7.58 8.67
CA VAL A 101 3.87 8.13 7.34
C VAL A 101 3.78 9.66 7.38
N TYR A 102 2.75 10.20 8.03
CA TYR A 102 2.62 11.65 8.19
C TYR A 102 3.80 12.26 8.97
N VAL A 103 4.21 11.65 10.09
CA VAL A 103 5.35 12.12 10.89
C VAL A 103 6.66 12.07 10.09
N VAL A 104 6.93 10.94 9.42
CA VAL A 104 8.12 10.74 8.59
C VAL A 104 8.17 11.76 7.45
N SER A 105 7.03 12.07 6.84
CA SER A 105 6.96 13.09 5.77
C SER A 105 7.33 14.51 6.21
N ARG A 106 7.36 14.79 7.52
CA ARG A 106 7.76 16.09 8.08
C ARG A 106 9.25 16.19 8.39
N LEU A 107 9.96 15.06 8.42
CA LEU A 107 11.39 15.04 8.69
C LEU A 107 12.16 15.75 7.57
N SER A 108 13.17 16.53 7.93
CA SER A 108 13.99 17.28 6.97
C SER A 108 14.66 16.36 5.95
N VAL A 109 15.12 15.19 6.38
CA VAL A 109 15.79 14.18 5.56
C VAL A 109 14.91 13.69 4.39
N MET A 110 13.59 13.69 4.56
CA MET A 110 12.66 13.21 3.53
C MET A 110 12.33 14.25 2.47
N ARG A 111 12.69 15.53 2.65
CA ARG A 111 12.27 16.61 1.75
C ARG A 111 12.81 16.45 0.33
N GLU A 112 14.09 16.12 0.19
CA GLU A 112 14.74 16.03 -1.12
C GLU A 112 14.32 14.78 -1.90
N PRO A 113 14.34 13.56 -1.33
CA PRO A 113 13.86 12.37 -2.03
C PRO A 113 12.39 12.50 -2.46
N LEU A 114 11.54 13.05 -1.57
CA LEU A 114 10.12 13.27 -1.88
C LEU A 114 9.92 14.33 -2.97
N ARG A 115 10.78 15.35 -3.03
CA ARG A 115 10.72 16.35 -4.11
C ARG A 115 10.99 15.71 -5.48
N ILE A 116 11.97 14.82 -5.56
CA ILE A 116 12.29 14.09 -6.80
C ILE A 116 11.13 13.15 -7.15
N ALA A 117 10.62 12.41 -6.16
CA ALA A 117 9.50 11.49 -6.38
C ALA A 117 8.24 12.22 -6.84
N ASP A 118 7.91 13.36 -6.24
CA ASP A 118 6.71 14.12 -6.54
C ASP A 118 6.64 14.58 -8.00
N LEU A 119 7.77 14.77 -8.70
CA LEU A 119 7.76 15.15 -10.12
C LEU A 119 6.91 14.17 -10.93
N TYR A 120 7.17 12.87 -10.77
CA TYR A 120 6.45 11.81 -11.47
C TYR A 120 4.97 11.70 -11.05
N PHE A 121 4.68 11.92 -9.76
CA PHE A 121 3.33 11.83 -9.21
C PHE A 121 2.54 13.15 -9.28
N THR A 122 3.05 14.21 -9.88
CA THR A 122 2.34 15.49 -10.02
C THR A 122 2.10 15.90 -11.47
N GLN A 123 3.04 15.57 -12.37
CA GLN A 123 3.00 16.02 -13.75
C GLN A 123 1.84 15.39 -14.56
N GLY A 124 1.36 16.14 -15.55
CA GLY A 124 0.18 15.81 -16.36
C GLY A 124 0.48 15.04 -17.65
N ASP A 125 1.67 14.47 -17.77
CA ASP A 125 2.09 13.81 -19.01
C ASP A 125 1.23 12.57 -19.27
N ARG A 126 0.94 12.33 -20.55
CA ARG A 126 0.20 11.15 -20.97
C ARG A 126 1.18 10.01 -21.19
N GLY A 127 0.84 8.85 -20.65
CA GLY A 127 1.57 7.61 -20.88
C GLY A 127 0.66 6.48 -21.30
N VAL A 128 1.27 5.44 -21.85
CA VAL A 128 0.60 4.20 -22.21
C VAL A 128 1.11 3.12 -21.27
N ALA A 129 0.18 2.50 -20.53
CA ALA A 129 0.46 1.31 -19.74
C ALA A 129 0.17 0.09 -20.60
N ARG A 130 1.21 -0.70 -20.90
CA ARG A 130 1.02 -2.02 -21.54
C ARG A 130 1.06 -3.06 -20.43
N ILE A 131 -0.13 -3.45 -19.97
CA ILE A 131 -0.28 -4.41 -18.86
C ILE A 131 -0.71 -5.72 -19.49
N TRP A 132 0.17 -6.70 -19.53
CA TRP A 132 -0.22 -8.06 -19.89
C TRP A 132 -1.04 -8.66 -18.73
N PRO A 133 -2.22 -9.27 -18.97
CA PRO A 133 -2.84 -9.64 -20.25
C PRO A 133 -3.83 -8.62 -20.85
N PHE A 134 -4.15 -7.53 -20.14
CA PHE A 134 -5.29 -6.66 -20.45
C PHE A 134 -5.10 -5.66 -21.62
N GLY A 135 -3.93 -5.63 -22.27
CA GLY A 135 -3.65 -4.77 -23.43
C GLY A 135 -3.02 -3.42 -23.08
N SER A 136 -3.11 -2.45 -23.99
CA SER A 136 -2.57 -1.10 -23.80
C SER A 136 -3.65 -0.12 -23.35
N TYR A 137 -3.45 0.53 -22.21
CA TYR A 137 -4.31 1.59 -21.69
C TYR A 137 -3.57 2.93 -21.74
N GLY A 138 -4.16 3.92 -22.42
CA GLY A 138 -3.67 5.30 -22.43
C GLY A 138 -4.29 6.09 -21.27
N GLY A 139 -3.46 6.81 -20.52
CA GLY A 139 -3.93 7.63 -19.40
C GLY A 139 -2.91 8.67 -18.97
N LEU A 140 -3.23 9.42 -17.91
CA LEU A 140 -2.24 10.25 -17.24
C LEU A 140 -1.24 9.35 -16.51
N GLU A 141 0.05 9.64 -16.66
CA GLU A 141 1.12 8.83 -16.09
C GLU A 141 0.99 8.69 -14.57
N ARG A 142 0.66 9.79 -13.89
CA ARG A 142 0.32 9.79 -12.45
C ARG A 142 -0.79 8.79 -12.10
N ARG A 143 -1.86 8.70 -12.89
CA ARG A 143 -2.99 7.80 -12.57
C ARG A 143 -2.58 6.35 -12.74
N ILE A 144 -1.78 6.05 -13.76
CA ILE A 144 -1.22 4.71 -13.97
C ILE A 144 -0.32 4.35 -12.79
N ALA A 145 0.57 5.26 -12.38
CA ALA A 145 1.47 5.04 -11.24
C ALA A 145 0.73 4.81 -9.91
N VAL A 146 -0.28 5.63 -9.61
CA VAL A 146 -1.13 5.46 -8.42
C VAL A 146 -1.87 4.13 -8.48
N ALA A 147 -2.45 3.76 -9.63
CA ALA A 147 -3.12 2.48 -9.80
C ALA A 147 -2.16 1.30 -9.60
N MET A 148 -0.92 1.42 -10.09
CA MET A 148 0.10 0.39 -9.90
C MET A 148 0.45 0.18 -8.43
N ILE A 149 0.65 1.27 -7.68
CA ILE A 149 0.92 1.22 -6.23
C ILE A 149 -0.25 0.60 -5.48
N VAL A 150 -1.48 1.04 -5.77
CA VAL A 150 -2.68 0.51 -5.11
C VAL A 150 -2.81 -1.00 -5.38
N THR A 151 -2.64 -1.44 -6.62
CA THR A 151 -2.71 -2.87 -6.96
C THR A 151 -1.59 -3.68 -6.29
N LEU A 152 -0.36 -3.16 -6.24
CA LEU A 152 0.74 -3.83 -5.52
C LEU A 152 0.40 -4.03 -4.04
N VAL A 153 -0.16 -3.00 -3.39
CA VAL A 153 -0.59 -3.09 -2.00
C VAL A 153 -1.72 -4.10 -1.82
N LEU A 154 -2.68 -4.17 -2.74
CA LEU A 154 -3.74 -5.18 -2.71
C LEU A 154 -3.21 -6.60 -2.91
N ILE A 155 -2.23 -6.80 -3.78
CA ILE A 155 -1.57 -8.11 -3.98
C ILE A 155 -0.85 -8.53 -2.68
N ASN A 156 -0.09 -7.63 -2.07
CA ASN A 156 0.60 -7.88 -0.79
C ASN A 156 -0.41 -8.29 0.30
N GLN A 157 -1.52 -7.59 0.42
CA GLN A 157 -2.58 -7.94 1.37
C GLN A 157 -3.21 -9.30 1.08
N ALA A 158 -3.48 -9.61 -0.19
CA ALA A 158 -3.99 -10.92 -0.59
C ALA A 158 -3.00 -12.04 -0.22
N GLN A 159 -1.70 -11.83 -0.40
CA GLN A 159 -0.65 -12.78 -0.01
C GLN A 159 -0.60 -13.03 1.50
N VAL A 160 -0.81 -12.01 2.34
CA VAL A 160 -0.98 -12.20 3.79
C VAL A 160 -2.18 -13.10 4.08
N GLY A 161 -3.31 -12.89 3.41
CA GLY A 161 -4.49 -13.76 3.52
C GLY A 161 -4.22 -15.21 3.09
N ILE A 162 -3.48 -15.41 1.99
CA ILE A 162 -3.03 -16.74 1.54
C ILE A 162 -2.14 -17.39 2.60
N THR A 163 -1.23 -16.63 3.22
CA THR A 163 -0.33 -17.12 4.26
C THR A 163 -1.10 -17.62 5.48
N VAL A 164 -2.11 -16.87 5.93
CA VAL A 164 -3.01 -17.30 7.01
C VAL A 164 -3.75 -18.59 6.63
N ARG A 165 -4.27 -18.67 5.39
CA ARG A 165 -4.96 -19.87 4.90
C ARG A 165 -4.05 -21.11 4.87
N LEU A 166 -2.79 -20.93 4.47
CA LEU A 166 -1.79 -21.99 4.46
C LEU A 166 -1.36 -22.40 5.87
N SER A 167 -1.37 -21.48 6.84
CA SER A 167 -1.15 -21.79 8.26
C SER A 167 -2.23 -22.74 8.81
N PHE A 168 -3.52 -22.49 8.51
CA PHE A 168 -4.59 -23.42 8.88
C PHE A 168 -4.46 -24.78 8.18
N PHE A 169 -4.10 -24.79 6.90
CA PHE A 169 -3.79 -26.04 6.19
C PHE A 169 -2.67 -26.81 6.91
N ASN A 170 -1.60 -26.13 7.31
CA ASN A 170 -0.45 -26.73 7.97
C ASN A 170 -0.88 -27.45 9.27
N ARG A 171 -1.68 -26.79 10.11
CA ARG A 171 -2.29 -27.40 11.31
C ARG A 171 -3.07 -28.67 10.97
N ASP A 172 -4.02 -28.59 10.04
CA ASP A 172 -4.92 -29.70 9.72
C ASP A 172 -4.17 -30.89 9.09
N TRP A 173 -3.13 -30.59 8.30
CA TRP A 173 -2.28 -31.59 7.66
C TRP A 173 -1.41 -32.34 8.68
N PHE A 174 -0.84 -31.64 9.67
CA PHE A 174 -0.11 -32.30 10.77
C PHE A 174 -1.03 -33.14 11.66
N ASN A 175 -2.26 -32.69 11.92
CA ASN A 175 -3.26 -33.48 12.65
C ASN A 175 -3.56 -34.80 11.92
N ALA A 176 -3.68 -34.78 10.59
CA ALA A 176 -3.89 -36.00 9.79
C ALA A 176 -2.70 -36.97 9.88
N ILE A 177 -1.46 -36.45 9.87
CA ILE A 177 -0.26 -37.26 10.06
C ILE A 177 -0.26 -37.91 11.45
N GLN A 178 -0.55 -37.14 12.49
CA GLN A 178 -0.60 -37.63 13.86
C GLN A 178 -1.67 -38.71 14.05
N ALA A 179 -2.84 -38.54 13.42
CA ALA A 179 -3.92 -39.52 13.42
C ALA A 179 -3.67 -40.71 12.48
N LYS A 180 -2.58 -40.69 11.69
CA LYS A 180 -2.27 -41.67 10.64
C LYS A 180 -3.39 -41.81 9.60
N ASP A 181 -4.14 -40.73 9.35
CA ASP A 181 -5.22 -40.69 8.37
C ASP A 181 -4.69 -40.32 6.97
N ALA A 182 -4.38 -41.34 6.18
CA ALA A 182 -3.88 -41.18 4.82
C ALA A 182 -4.90 -40.53 3.88
N ALA A 183 -6.20 -40.77 4.06
CA ALA A 183 -7.22 -40.22 3.17
C ALA A 183 -7.33 -38.70 3.32
N THR A 184 -7.36 -38.22 4.56
CA THR A 184 -7.38 -36.77 4.85
C THR A 184 -6.08 -36.09 4.43
N PHE A 185 -4.93 -36.74 4.64
CA PHE A 185 -3.63 -36.24 4.21
C PHE A 185 -3.59 -35.91 2.70
N TRP A 186 -3.93 -36.89 1.85
CA TRP A 186 -3.88 -36.72 0.39
C TRP A 186 -4.94 -35.72 -0.10
N LYS A 187 -6.13 -35.73 0.51
CA LYS A 187 -7.17 -34.75 0.22
C LYS A 187 -6.68 -33.33 0.50
N LEU A 188 -6.13 -33.07 1.69
CA LEU A 188 -5.63 -31.74 2.04
C LEU A 188 -4.48 -31.30 1.10
N LEU A 189 -3.56 -32.21 0.77
CA LEU A 189 -2.44 -31.90 -0.12
C LEU A 189 -2.92 -31.47 -1.52
N PHE A 190 -3.76 -32.26 -2.17
CA PHE A 190 -4.16 -31.99 -3.56
C PHE A 190 -5.30 -30.99 -3.71
N SER A 191 -6.26 -30.96 -2.78
CA SER A 191 -7.43 -30.07 -2.89
C SER A 191 -7.23 -28.71 -2.22
N VAL A 192 -6.30 -28.59 -1.27
CA VAL A 192 -6.04 -27.34 -0.56
C VAL A 192 -4.65 -26.81 -0.89
N PHE A 193 -3.59 -27.55 -0.58
CA PHE A 193 -2.23 -27.01 -0.69
C PHE A 193 -1.84 -26.67 -2.12
N VAL A 194 -1.98 -27.60 -3.07
CA VAL A 194 -1.55 -27.38 -4.46
C VAL A 194 -2.22 -26.14 -5.10
N PRO A 195 -3.56 -25.95 -5.03
CA PRO A 195 -4.18 -24.75 -5.56
C PRO A 195 -3.71 -23.46 -4.90
N TRP A 196 -3.61 -23.42 -3.56
CA TRP A 196 -3.19 -22.22 -2.85
C TRP A 196 -1.70 -21.90 -3.07
N ALA A 197 -0.85 -22.91 -3.16
CA ALA A 197 0.56 -22.74 -3.51
C ALA A 197 0.73 -22.19 -4.93
N PHE A 198 -0.06 -22.67 -5.89
CA PHE A 198 -0.06 -22.14 -7.25
C PHE A 198 -0.50 -20.67 -7.29
N VAL A 199 -1.60 -20.33 -6.60
CA VAL A 199 -2.08 -18.94 -6.51
C VAL A 199 -1.04 -18.04 -5.84
N TYR A 200 -0.38 -18.52 -4.78
CA TYR A 200 0.69 -17.79 -4.12
C TYR A 200 1.84 -17.48 -5.07
N ILE A 201 2.38 -18.49 -5.76
CA ILE A 201 3.49 -18.33 -6.71
C ILE A 201 3.08 -17.39 -7.86
N ALA A 202 1.89 -17.57 -8.43
CA ALA A 202 1.38 -16.71 -9.49
C ALA A 202 1.29 -15.25 -9.01
N SER A 203 0.78 -15.01 -7.80
CA SER A 203 0.69 -13.67 -7.22
C SER A 203 2.06 -13.03 -7.01
N ALA A 204 3.07 -13.79 -6.56
CA ALA A 204 4.43 -13.31 -6.35
C ALA A 204 5.12 -12.94 -7.67
N ILE A 205 4.92 -13.73 -8.74
CA ILE A 205 5.42 -13.40 -10.08
C ILE A 205 4.75 -12.13 -10.60
N ILE A 206 3.43 -12.00 -10.47
CA ILE A 206 2.69 -10.81 -10.89
C ILE A 206 3.19 -9.57 -10.15
N GLU A 207 3.37 -9.66 -8.84
CA GLU A 207 3.93 -8.59 -8.01
C GLU A 207 5.31 -8.16 -8.50
N PHE A 208 6.23 -9.13 -8.67
CA PHE A 208 7.59 -8.87 -9.13
C PHE A 208 7.61 -8.15 -10.48
N VAL A 209 6.80 -8.63 -11.44
CA VAL A 209 6.71 -8.02 -12.77
C VAL A 209 6.12 -6.61 -12.66
N MET A 210 5.07 -6.42 -11.87
CA MET A 210 4.37 -5.15 -11.72
C MET A 210 5.24 -4.09 -11.02
N GLN A 211 5.97 -4.47 -9.98
CA GLN A 211 6.96 -3.64 -9.31
C GLN A 211 8.07 -3.25 -10.30
N SER A 212 8.60 -4.21 -11.04
CA SER A 212 9.63 -3.96 -12.07
C SER A 212 9.14 -2.98 -13.14
N MET A 213 7.91 -3.14 -13.62
CA MET A 213 7.31 -2.20 -14.57
C MET A 213 7.17 -0.79 -13.99
N LEU A 214 6.73 -0.67 -12.73
CA LEU A 214 6.59 0.63 -12.06
C LEU A 214 7.95 1.34 -11.97
N VAL A 215 8.99 0.64 -11.52
CA VAL A 215 10.35 1.18 -11.40
C VAL A 215 10.90 1.62 -12.76
N ILE A 216 10.78 0.78 -13.80
CA ILE A 216 11.26 1.12 -15.14
C ILE A 216 10.53 2.34 -15.71
N ARG A 217 9.20 2.41 -15.56
CA ARG A 217 8.41 3.55 -16.06
C ARG A 217 8.79 4.84 -15.32
N TRP A 218 8.93 4.75 -14.01
CA TRP A 218 9.32 5.89 -13.20
C TRP A 218 10.74 6.38 -13.53
N ARG A 219 11.74 5.48 -13.60
CA ARG A 219 13.11 5.84 -13.99
C ARG A 219 13.16 6.46 -15.37
N ARG A 220 12.53 5.83 -16.37
CA ARG A 220 12.46 6.37 -17.74
C ARG A 220 11.93 7.79 -17.75
N TRP A 221 10.81 8.03 -17.07
CA TRP A 221 10.19 9.35 -17.03
C TRP A 221 11.09 10.38 -16.33
N LEU A 222 11.73 10.02 -15.20
CA LEU A 222 12.65 10.92 -14.50
C LEU A 222 13.87 11.26 -15.37
N THR A 223 14.46 10.26 -16.02
CA THR A 223 15.58 10.48 -16.94
C THR A 223 15.19 11.43 -18.07
N ASP A 224 14.05 11.20 -18.74
CA ASP A 224 13.57 12.07 -19.82
C ASP A 224 13.30 13.50 -19.31
N PHE A 225 12.72 13.63 -18.12
CA PHE A 225 12.49 14.92 -17.47
C PHE A 225 13.79 15.67 -17.20
N TYR A 226 14.78 15.03 -16.56
CA TYR A 226 16.05 15.69 -16.22
C TYR A 226 16.90 16.00 -17.45
N VAL A 227 16.97 15.09 -18.43
CA VAL A 227 17.71 15.32 -19.68
C VAL A 227 17.11 16.48 -20.46
N SER A 228 15.78 16.52 -20.61
CA SER A 228 15.10 17.62 -21.32
C SER A 228 15.31 18.98 -20.64
N HIS A 229 15.30 19.03 -19.30
CA HIS A 229 15.56 20.27 -18.56
C HIS A 229 17.03 20.71 -18.61
N TRP A 230 17.96 19.75 -18.61
CA TRP A 230 19.40 20.05 -18.68
C TRP A 230 19.84 20.53 -20.07
N LEU A 231 19.34 19.91 -21.14
CA LEU A 231 19.66 20.30 -22.52
C LEU A 231 18.78 21.44 -23.04
N GLY A 232 17.59 21.63 -22.48
CA GLY A 232 16.64 22.66 -22.88
C GLY A 232 17.15 24.08 -22.59
N GLY A 233 16.85 25.01 -23.50
CA GLY A 233 17.13 26.44 -23.32
C GLY A 233 18.62 26.77 -23.06
N HIS A 234 19.53 25.93 -23.59
CA HIS A 234 20.97 25.99 -23.33
C HIS A 234 21.33 25.99 -21.83
N ALA A 235 20.53 25.32 -21.00
CA ALA A 235 20.71 25.29 -19.56
C ALA A 235 22.09 24.73 -19.16
N HIS A 236 22.56 23.64 -19.81
CA HIS A 236 23.91 23.11 -19.64
C HIS A 236 25.01 24.20 -19.76
N TYR A 237 24.91 25.08 -20.77
CA TYR A 237 25.87 26.16 -20.99
C TYR A 237 25.72 27.29 -19.96
N ARG A 238 24.47 27.69 -19.69
CA ARG A 238 24.17 28.75 -18.70
C ARG A 238 24.58 28.35 -17.28
N MET A 239 24.43 27.08 -16.91
CA MET A 239 24.84 26.55 -15.60
C MET A 239 26.37 26.63 -15.44
N SER A 240 27.12 26.28 -16.49
CA SER A 240 28.59 26.41 -16.50
C SER A 240 29.03 27.87 -16.37
N LEU A 241 28.39 28.78 -17.10
CA LEU A 241 28.69 30.22 -17.05
C LEU A 241 28.29 30.90 -15.73
N ALA A 242 27.19 30.47 -15.12
CA ALA A 242 26.69 31.06 -13.88
C ALA A 242 27.52 30.69 -12.64
N GLY A 243 28.57 29.87 -12.79
CA GLY A 243 29.41 29.38 -11.69
C GLY A 243 28.65 28.48 -10.71
N GLY A 244 27.56 27.85 -11.16
CA GLY A 244 26.65 27.07 -10.33
C GLY A 244 27.15 25.65 -10.04
N ALA A 245 27.08 25.26 -8.77
CA ALA A 245 27.64 24.06 -8.13
C ALA A 245 27.06 22.68 -8.54
N ALA A 246 26.48 22.52 -9.73
CA ALA A 246 26.04 21.20 -10.20
C ALA A 246 27.22 20.43 -10.79
N ASP A 247 27.89 19.63 -9.96
CA ASP A 247 29.02 18.78 -10.38
C ASP A 247 28.52 17.54 -11.14
N ASN A 248 29.06 17.33 -12.34
CA ASN A 248 28.77 16.22 -13.26
C ASN A 248 27.27 15.85 -13.41
N PRO A 249 26.42 16.77 -13.93
CA PRO A 249 24.98 16.55 -14.02
C PRO A 249 24.61 15.34 -14.90
N ASP A 250 25.41 15.03 -15.92
CA ASP A 250 25.28 13.83 -16.75
C ASP A 250 25.50 12.54 -15.95
N GLN A 251 26.55 12.48 -15.12
CA GLN A 251 26.82 11.35 -14.24
C GLN A 251 25.70 11.17 -13.21
N ARG A 252 25.23 12.27 -12.61
CA ARG A 252 24.12 12.24 -11.64
C ARG A 252 22.83 11.69 -12.25
N ILE A 253 22.52 12.06 -13.50
CA ILE A 253 21.35 11.51 -14.20
C ILE A 253 21.53 10.02 -14.52
N ALA A 254 22.74 9.56 -14.80
CA ALA A 254 23.00 8.17 -15.17
C ALA A 254 23.04 7.22 -13.95
N GLU A 255 23.65 7.66 -12.84
CA GLU A 255 23.90 6.81 -11.66
C GLU A 255 22.83 6.96 -10.58
N ASP A 256 22.36 8.18 -10.30
CA ASP A 256 21.50 8.45 -9.14
C ASP A 256 19.99 8.34 -9.43
N VAL A 257 19.56 8.54 -10.69
CA VAL A 257 18.15 8.42 -11.14
C VAL A 257 17.82 6.98 -11.49
#